data_AF-A0A1C6H6J1-F1
#
_entry.id   AF-A0A1C6H6J1-F1
#
_cell.length_a   1.000
_cell.length_b   1.000
_cell.length_c   1.000
_cell.angle_alpha   90.00
_cell.angle_beta   90.00
_cell.angle_gamma   90.00
#
_symmetry.space_group_name_H-M   'P 1'
#
loop_
_entity.id
_entity.type
_entity.pdbx_description
1 polymer ?
#
loop_
_entity_poly.entity_id
_entity_poly.type
_entity_poly.pdbx_seq_one_letter_code
_entity_poly.pdbx_strand_id
1 'polypeptide(L)'
;MEKMHFQALQKKATETKRQEKKTEVKQKNGTVKVIRKYKRKKRFGRSINRRAPARFLLELKRKAEAVGGVYAEVDTKEFKASQYNHVTDTYEKIPLTQREKEIGNRKVQRDLYSAFLIRNADLDFKHPDREKCEYEFEHFANLQDQLILKMKESGLSMRQCFGF
;
A
#
# COMPACT_ATOMS: atom_id res chain seq x y z
N MET A 1 -3.66 4.40 -0.44
CA MET A 1 -2.21 4.57 -0.24
C MET A 1 -1.83 5.89 -0.91
N GLU A 2 -0.88 6.67 -0.40
CA GLU A 2 -0.48 7.91 -1.10
C GLU A 2 0.16 7.53 -2.45
N LYS A 3 -0.13 8.24 -3.56
CA LYS A 3 0.64 8.07 -4.82
C LYS A 3 2.06 8.53 -4.52
N MET A 4 2.90 7.59 -4.07
CA MET A 4 4.20 7.91 -3.51
C MET A 4 5.10 8.38 -4.65
N HIS A 5 5.41 9.67 -4.66
CA HIS A 5 6.42 10.19 -5.55
C HIS A 5 7.81 9.73 -5.04
N PHE A 6 8.19 8.49 -5.35
CA PHE A 6 9.39 7.83 -4.82
C PHE A 6 10.66 8.67 -5.05
N GLN A 7 10.74 9.40 -6.17
CA GLN A 7 11.83 10.34 -6.45
C GLN A 7 11.88 11.52 -5.44
N ALA A 8 10.71 12.06 -5.04
CA ALA A 8 10.65 13.15 -4.04
C ALA A 8 10.97 12.65 -2.62
N LEU A 9 10.76 11.36 -2.36
CA LEU A 9 11.16 10.69 -1.12
C LEU A 9 12.67 10.37 -1.09
N GLN A 10 13.29 10.23 -2.26
CA GLN A 10 14.71 9.92 -2.45
C GLN A 10 15.62 11.16 -2.35
N LYS A 11 15.20 12.30 -2.94
CA LYS A 11 15.99 13.55 -3.02
C LYS A 11 15.90 14.41 -1.75
N LYS A 12 16.66 14.05 -0.72
CA LYS A 12 16.80 14.86 0.51
C LYS A 12 18.22 14.81 1.07
N ALA A 13 18.60 15.80 1.88
CA ALA A 13 19.96 15.95 2.40
C ALA A 13 20.36 14.75 3.27
N THR A 14 21.60 14.30 3.11
CA THR A 14 22.23 13.26 3.95
C THR A 14 22.68 13.84 5.29
N GLU A 15 23.28 15.02 5.25
CA GLU A 15 23.84 15.69 6.42
C GLU A 15 22.89 16.71 7.07
N THR A 16 23.05 16.90 8.38
CA THR A 16 22.34 17.95 9.14
C THR A 16 22.97 19.32 8.83
N LYS A 17 22.53 19.95 7.73
CA LYS A 17 22.97 21.31 7.36
C LYS A 17 21.78 22.27 7.34
N ARG A 18 22.03 23.56 7.62
CA ARG A 18 21.02 24.60 7.42
C ARG A 18 20.85 24.91 5.93
N GLN A 19 19.66 25.35 5.55
CA GLN A 19 19.39 25.85 4.20
C GLN A 19 20.03 27.23 4.05
N GLU A 20 20.48 27.57 2.84
CA GLU A 20 21.00 28.91 2.55
C GLU A 20 19.88 29.95 2.56
N LYS A 21 18.70 29.55 2.06
CA LYS A 21 17.51 30.39 2.03
C LYS A 21 17.03 30.75 3.44
N LYS A 22 16.74 32.04 3.62
CA LYS A 22 16.06 32.58 4.78
C LYS A 22 14.57 32.27 4.68
N THR A 23 13.94 31.88 5.78
CA THR A 23 12.51 31.57 5.85
C THR A 23 11.91 32.35 7.01
N GLU A 24 10.81 33.05 6.74
CA GLU A 24 10.01 33.70 7.77
C GLU A 24 9.16 32.67 8.51
N VAL A 25 9.18 32.74 9.84
CA VAL A 25 8.38 31.90 10.73
C VAL A 25 7.63 32.79 11.70
N LYS A 26 6.30 32.74 11.65
CA LYS A 26 5.43 33.38 12.64
C LYS A 26 5.51 32.61 13.96
N GLN A 27 5.78 33.34 15.04
CA GLN A 27 5.75 32.83 16.39
C GLN A 27 4.35 32.95 17.01
N LYS A 28 4.11 32.25 18.12
CA LYS A 28 2.80 32.23 18.80
C LYS A 28 2.34 33.63 19.27
N ASN A 29 3.29 34.51 19.57
CA ASN A 29 3.08 35.91 19.96
C ASN A 29 2.96 36.87 18.74
N GLY A 30 2.76 36.36 17.52
CA GLY A 30 2.52 37.16 16.32
C GLY A 30 3.77 37.74 15.64
N THR A 31 4.94 37.70 16.29
CA THR A 31 6.19 38.22 15.70
C THR A 31 6.74 37.30 14.62
N VAL A 32 7.30 37.88 13.56
CA VAL A 32 7.92 37.15 12.44
C VAL A 32 9.43 37.07 12.68
N LYS A 33 9.98 35.85 12.72
CA LYS A 33 11.43 35.62 12.81
C LYS A 33 11.97 35.03 11.52
N VAL A 34 13.02 35.64 11.01
CA VAL A 34 13.73 35.15 9.83
C VAL A 34 14.78 34.12 10.28
N ILE A 35 14.59 32.85 9.91
CA ILE A 35 15.54 31.78 10.24
C ILE A 35 15.96 30.99 9.00
N ARG A 36 17.16 30.40 9.05
CA ARG A 36 17.57 29.35 8.11
C ARG A 36 17.15 27.99 8.67
N LYS A 37 16.09 27.40 8.10
CA LYS A 37 15.62 26.06 8.49
C LYS A 37 16.65 24.99 8.15
N TYR A 38 16.65 23.87 8.86
CA TYR A 38 17.46 22.71 8.49
C TYR A 38 17.03 22.12 7.14
N LYS A 39 17.98 21.59 6.36
CA LYS A 39 17.69 20.81 5.16
C LYS A 39 16.87 19.58 5.57
N ARG A 40 15.78 19.30 4.84
CA ARG A 40 14.97 18.10 5.12
C ARG A 40 15.81 16.85 4.85
N LYS A 41 15.91 15.95 5.82
CA LYS A 41 16.63 14.66 5.72
C LYS A 41 15.86 13.62 4.93
N LYS A 42 16.57 12.63 4.37
CA LYS A 42 15.96 11.44 3.74
C LYS A 42 15.09 10.71 4.77
N ARG A 43 13.80 10.51 4.46
CA ARG A 43 12.89 9.70 5.29
C ARG A 43 12.96 8.22 4.93
N PHE A 44 12.87 7.91 3.63
CA PHE A 44 12.84 6.54 3.11
C PHE A 44 13.95 6.25 2.11
N GLY A 45 14.92 7.15 1.93
CA GLY A 45 15.93 7.04 0.88
C GLY A 45 16.74 5.73 0.93
N ARG A 46 17.04 5.20 2.12
CA ARG A 46 17.73 3.90 2.27
C ARG A 46 16.85 2.75 1.76
N SER A 47 15.59 2.68 2.21
CA SER A 47 14.66 1.62 1.82
C SER A 47 14.27 1.70 0.35
N ILE A 48 14.04 2.91 -0.18
CA ILE A 48 13.73 3.14 -1.59
C ILE A 48 14.93 2.76 -2.47
N ASN A 49 16.16 3.14 -2.09
CA ASN A 49 17.34 2.72 -2.83
C ASN A 49 17.54 1.19 -2.80
N ARG A 50 17.29 0.55 -1.65
CA ARG A 50 17.48 -0.91 -1.50
C ARG A 50 16.41 -1.72 -2.23
N ARG A 51 15.13 -1.34 -2.10
CA ARG A 51 13.99 -2.11 -2.64
C ARG A 51 13.59 -1.68 -4.05
N ALA A 52 14.03 -0.50 -4.50
CA ALA A 52 13.79 0.05 -5.83
C ALA A 52 12.34 -0.12 -6.36
N PRO A 53 11.30 0.26 -5.58
CA PRO A 53 9.91 -0.06 -5.92
C PRO A 53 9.47 0.51 -7.28
N ALA A 54 9.94 1.70 -7.66
CA ALA A 54 9.64 2.27 -8.97
C ALA A 54 10.23 1.45 -10.13
N ARG A 55 11.45 0.91 -9.97
CA ARG A 55 12.07 0.03 -10.96
C ARG A 55 11.31 -1.29 -11.06
N PHE A 56 10.87 -1.83 -9.92
CA PHE A 56 10.06 -3.04 -9.91
C PHE A 56 8.77 -2.87 -10.71
N LEU A 57 8.03 -1.77 -10.50
CA LEU A 57 6.80 -1.49 -11.26
C LEU A 57 7.09 -1.30 -12.76
N LEU A 58 8.17 -0.59 -13.11
CA LEU A 58 8.58 -0.42 -14.51
C LEU A 58 8.88 -1.76 -15.18
N GLU A 59 9.64 -2.63 -14.51
CA GLU A 59 9.98 -3.96 -15.01
C GLU A 59 8.77 -4.88 -15.10
N LEU A 60 7.87 -4.81 -14.13
CA LEU A 60 6.61 -5.55 -14.14
C LEU A 60 5.75 -5.15 -15.34
N LYS A 61 5.58 -3.85 -15.58
CA LYS A 61 4.86 -3.32 -16.73
C LYS A 61 5.49 -3.78 -18.05
N ARG A 62 6.80 -3.61 -18.20
CA ARG A 62 7.54 -4.03 -19.40
C ARG A 62 7.36 -5.51 -19.70
N LYS A 63 7.47 -6.37 -18.67
CA LYS A 63 7.30 -7.82 -18.83
C LYS A 63 5.87 -8.22 -19.13
N ALA A 64 4.88 -7.57 -18.51
CA ALA A 64 3.47 -7.81 -18.78
C ALA A 64 3.14 -7.49 -20.25
N GLU A 65 3.56 -6.32 -20.73
CA GLU A 65 3.35 -5.91 -22.13
C GLU A 65 4.07 -6.85 -23.12
N ALA A 66 5.27 -7.31 -22.78
CA ALA A 66 6.05 -8.22 -23.63
C ALA A 66 5.36 -9.59 -23.86
N VAL A 67 4.52 -10.05 -22.93
CA VAL A 67 3.75 -11.30 -23.08
C VAL A 67 2.31 -11.05 -23.56
N GLY A 68 2.01 -9.82 -24.03
CA GLY A 68 0.67 -9.43 -24.48
C GLY A 68 -0.33 -9.13 -23.35
N GLY A 69 0.14 -9.04 -22.10
CA GLY A 69 -0.66 -8.64 -20.96
C GLY A 69 -0.82 -7.13 -20.83
N VAL A 70 -1.76 -6.70 -19.98
CA VAL A 70 -2.03 -5.29 -19.69
C VAL A 70 -1.62 -4.96 -18.26
N TYR A 71 -1.06 -3.77 -18.07
CA TYR A 71 -0.77 -3.20 -16.75
C TYR A 71 -1.73 -2.06 -16.44
N ALA A 72 -2.49 -2.20 -15.35
CA ALA A 72 -3.41 -1.19 -14.84
C ALA A 72 -3.05 -0.81 -13.39
N GLU A 73 -3.26 0.45 -13.04
CA GLU A 73 -3.09 0.97 -11.68
C GLU A 73 -4.46 1.32 -11.10
N VAL A 74 -4.75 0.84 -9.89
CA VAL A 74 -5.95 1.24 -9.15
C VAL A 74 -5.72 2.56 -8.40
N ASP A 75 -6.77 3.39 -8.26
CA ASP A 75 -6.69 4.56 -7.39
C ASP A 75 -6.75 4.12 -5.93
N THR A 76 -5.58 3.91 -5.34
CA THR A 76 -5.49 3.44 -3.95
C THR A 76 -6.07 4.40 -2.90
N LYS A 77 -6.38 5.67 -3.23
CA LYS A 77 -7.03 6.62 -2.29
C LYS A 77 -8.53 6.43 -2.28
N GLU A 78 -9.13 6.22 -3.44
CA GLU A 78 -10.58 5.97 -3.57
C GLU A 78 -10.88 4.52 -3.19
N PHE A 79 -10.08 3.58 -3.69
CA PHE A 79 -10.30 2.14 -3.54
C PHE A 79 -10.18 1.62 -2.11
N LYS A 80 -9.20 2.13 -1.33
CA LYS A 80 -8.97 1.77 0.10
C LYS A 80 -9.15 0.27 0.42
N ALA A 81 -8.57 -0.62 -0.39
CA ALA A 81 -8.79 -2.08 -0.35
C ALA A 81 -8.66 -2.68 1.06
N SER A 82 -7.64 -2.26 1.82
CA SER A 82 -7.36 -2.78 3.16
C SER A 82 -8.44 -2.45 4.19
N GLN A 83 -9.34 -1.51 3.89
CA GLN A 83 -10.41 -1.04 4.76
C GLN A 83 -11.77 -1.59 4.35
N TYR A 84 -11.97 -1.86 3.06
CA TYR A 84 -13.27 -2.25 2.51
C TYR A 84 -13.71 -3.67 2.90
N ASN A 85 -14.99 -3.87 3.16
CA ASN A 85 -15.64 -5.18 3.37
C ASN A 85 -16.77 -5.32 2.34
N HIS A 86 -16.69 -6.33 1.46
CA HIS A 86 -17.68 -6.51 0.38
C HIS A 86 -19.02 -7.06 0.87
N VAL A 87 -19.05 -7.73 2.04
CA VAL A 87 -20.28 -8.30 2.60
C VAL A 87 -21.14 -7.20 3.22
N THR A 88 -20.52 -6.31 4.01
CA THR A 88 -21.22 -5.20 4.68
C THR A 88 -21.27 -3.94 3.83
N ASP A 89 -20.49 -3.90 2.74
CA ASP A 89 -20.31 -2.74 1.86
C ASP A 89 -19.82 -1.48 2.60
N THR A 90 -18.96 -1.69 3.60
CA THR A 90 -18.43 -0.61 4.46
C THR A 90 -16.91 -0.52 4.42
N TYR A 91 -16.41 0.69 4.70
CA TYR A 91 -14.99 0.96 4.87
C TYR A 91 -14.66 1.11 6.36
N GLU A 92 -13.88 0.18 6.89
CA GLU A 92 -13.49 0.14 8.30
C GLU A 92 -11.98 0.32 8.44
N LYS A 93 -11.57 1.24 9.32
CA LYS A 93 -10.15 1.46 9.60
C LYS A 93 -9.66 0.42 10.59
N ILE A 94 -8.81 -0.48 10.10
CA ILE A 94 -8.22 -1.54 10.90
C ILE A 94 -6.76 -1.18 11.26
N PRO A 95 -6.31 -1.43 12.50
CA PRO A 95 -4.91 -1.24 12.89
C PRO A 95 -3.95 -2.07 12.04
N LEU A 96 -2.75 -1.54 11.76
CA LEU A 96 -1.75 -2.25 10.95
C LEU A 96 -1.31 -3.58 11.57
N THR A 97 -1.34 -3.70 12.89
CA THR A 97 -1.02 -4.91 13.65
C THR A 97 -2.02 -6.05 13.46
N GLN A 98 -3.27 -5.73 13.08
CA GLN A 98 -4.30 -6.73 12.83
C GLN A 98 -4.18 -7.26 11.40
N ARG A 99 -3.61 -8.45 11.26
CA ARG A 99 -3.24 -9.09 9.98
C ARG A 99 -4.33 -9.98 9.38
N GLU A 100 -5.42 -10.17 10.11
CA GLU A 100 -6.58 -10.99 9.77
C GLU A 100 -7.85 -10.14 9.82
N LYS A 101 -8.85 -10.49 9.00
CA LYS A 101 -10.14 -9.81 8.89
C LYS A 101 -11.25 -10.85 8.89
N GLU A 102 -12.37 -10.53 9.52
CA GLU A 102 -13.59 -11.32 9.42
C GLU A 102 -14.45 -10.75 8.30
N ILE A 103 -14.82 -11.60 7.36
CA ILE A 103 -15.65 -11.26 6.20
C ILE A 103 -16.81 -12.27 6.17
N GLY A 104 -17.99 -11.81 6.57
CA GLY A 104 -19.10 -12.71 6.86
C GLY A 104 -18.69 -13.74 7.93
N ASN A 105 -18.79 -15.02 7.59
CA ASN A 105 -18.43 -16.13 8.49
C ASN A 105 -17.01 -16.69 8.26
N ARG A 106 -16.20 -16.03 7.42
CA ARG A 106 -14.85 -16.50 7.04
C ARG A 106 -13.78 -15.56 7.60
N LYS A 107 -12.71 -16.16 8.11
CA LYS A 107 -11.51 -15.42 8.53
C LYS A 107 -10.50 -15.37 7.39
N VAL A 108 -10.12 -14.17 6.98
CA VAL A 108 -9.23 -13.94 5.84
C VAL A 108 -7.97 -13.17 6.22
N GLN A 109 -6.88 -13.45 5.53
CA GLN A 109 -5.64 -12.69 5.68
C GLN A 109 -5.81 -11.34 4.97
N ARG A 110 -5.54 -10.25 5.69
CA ARG A 110 -5.80 -8.87 5.23
C ARG A 110 -5.18 -8.50 3.88
N ASP A 111 -3.95 -8.93 3.61
CA ASP A 111 -3.23 -8.55 2.39
C ASP A 111 -3.71 -9.38 1.20
N LEU A 112 -3.95 -10.68 1.40
CA LEU A 112 -4.58 -11.56 0.42
C LEU A 112 -5.97 -11.05 0.06
N TYR A 113 -6.77 -10.68 1.06
CA TYR A 113 -8.09 -10.11 0.85
C TYR A 113 -8.03 -8.76 0.12
N SER A 114 -7.06 -7.90 0.44
CA SER A 114 -6.84 -6.66 -0.31
C SER A 114 -6.48 -6.92 -1.78
N ALA A 115 -5.66 -7.94 -2.06
CA ALA A 115 -5.31 -8.33 -3.41
C ALA A 115 -6.51 -8.94 -4.17
N PHE A 116 -7.35 -9.72 -3.48
CA PHE A 116 -8.61 -10.24 -4.00
C PHE A 116 -9.54 -9.10 -4.44
N LEU A 117 -9.72 -8.09 -3.60
CA LEU A 117 -10.52 -6.91 -3.95
C LEU A 117 -9.95 -6.20 -5.19
N ILE A 118 -8.64 -5.98 -5.24
CA ILE A 118 -7.98 -5.33 -6.39
C ILE A 118 -8.15 -6.14 -7.69
N ARG A 119 -8.10 -7.47 -7.63
CA ARG A 119 -8.37 -8.35 -8.79
C ARG A 119 -9.80 -8.19 -9.30
N ASN A 120 -10.73 -7.95 -8.38
CA ASN A 120 -12.15 -7.77 -8.67
C ASN A 120 -12.54 -6.28 -8.63
N ALA A 121 -11.69 -5.40 -9.13
CA ALA A 121 -12.01 -4.00 -9.29
C ALA A 121 -13.10 -3.78 -10.37
N ASP A 122 -13.84 -2.69 -10.22
CA ASP A 122 -14.72 -2.14 -11.24
C ASP A 122 -13.94 -1.70 -12.49
N LEU A 123 -14.68 -1.35 -13.55
CA LEU A 123 -14.10 -0.92 -14.83
C LEU A 123 -13.26 0.36 -14.71
N ASP A 124 -13.58 1.21 -13.72
CA ASP A 124 -12.88 2.47 -13.45
C ASP A 124 -11.65 2.29 -12.54
N PHE A 125 -11.41 1.09 -12.01
CA PHE A 125 -10.34 0.77 -11.05
C PHE A 125 -10.36 1.62 -9.77
N LYS A 126 -11.55 2.07 -9.37
CA LYS A 126 -11.78 2.96 -8.23
C LYS A 126 -12.44 2.27 -7.06
N HIS A 127 -13.29 1.29 -7.33
CA HIS A 127 -13.98 0.52 -6.31
C HIS A 127 -13.94 -0.98 -6.63
N PRO A 128 -14.09 -1.86 -5.63
CA PRO A 128 -14.36 -3.27 -5.89
C PRO A 128 -15.72 -3.43 -6.59
N ASP A 129 -15.77 -4.28 -7.60
CA ASP A 129 -17.01 -4.82 -8.15
C ASP A 129 -17.58 -5.81 -7.12
N ARG A 130 -18.66 -5.38 -6.46
CA ARG A 130 -19.25 -6.11 -5.35
C ARG A 130 -19.86 -7.44 -5.79
N GLU A 131 -20.61 -7.46 -6.89
CA GLU A 131 -21.24 -8.69 -7.40
C GLU A 131 -20.18 -9.73 -7.74
N LYS A 132 -19.10 -9.30 -8.39
CA LYS A 132 -17.96 -10.16 -8.69
C LYS A 132 -17.25 -10.63 -7.44
N CYS A 133 -17.10 -9.77 -6.43
CA CYS A 133 -16.54 -10.15 -5.15
C CYS A 133 -17.40 -11.21 -4.46
N GLU A 134 -18.72 -11.02 -4.38
CA GLU A 134 -19.64 -11.99 -3.77
C GLU A 134 -19.58 -13.35 -4.48
N TYR A 135 -19.52 -13.35 -5.82
CA TYR A 135 -19.40 -14.57 -6.62
C TYR A 135 -18.07 -15.31 -6.42
N GLU A 136 -16.93 -14.58 -6.43
CA GLU A 136 -15.60 -15.18 -6.37
C GLU A 136 -15.10 -15.47 -4.94
N PHE A 137 -15.76 -14.92 -3.91
CA PHE A 137 -15.24 -14.92 -2.54
C PHE A 137 -15.04 -16.32 -1.98
N GLU A 138 -16.00 -17.24 -2.21
CA GLU A 138 -15.91 -18.59 -1.67
C GLU A 138 -14.73 -19.37 -2.29
N HIS A 139 -14.49 -19.20 -3.58
CA HIS A 139 -13.33 -19.78 -4.25
C HIS A 139 -12.02 -19.22 -3.68
N PHE A 140 -11.94 -17.90 -3.50
CA PHE A 140 -10.79 -17.24 -2.87
C PHE A 140 -10.54 -17.74 -1.45
N ALA A 141 -11.59 -17.83 -0.62
CA ALA A 141 -11.49 -18.26 0.78
C ALA A 141 -10.94 -19.68 0.86
N ASN A 142 -11.43 -20.60 0.02
CA ASN A 142 -10.94 -21.98 -0.03
C ASN A 142 -9.46 -22.07 -0.45
N LEU A 143 -9.03 -21.29 -1.45
CA LEU A 143 -7.62 -21.24 -1.86
C LEU A 143 -6.71 -20.69 -0.75
N GLN A 144 -7.18 -19.67 -0.04
CA GLN A 144 -6.45 -19.10 1.09
C GLN A 144 -6.31 -20.13 2.21
N ASP A 145 -7.39 -20.82 2.58
CA ASP A 145 -7.39 -21.80 3.66
C ASP A 145 -6.40 -22.93 3.34
N GLN A 146 -6.39 -23.42 2.11
CA GLN A 146 -5.39 -24.39 1.64
C GLN A 146 -3.95 -23.85 1.74
N LEU A 147 -3.73 -22.58 1.37
CA LEU A 147 -2.41 -21.95 1.48
C LEU A 147 -1.96 -21.84 2.96
N ILE A 148 -2.85 -21.43 3.86
CA ILE A 148 -2.57 -21.30 5.29
C ILE A 148 -2.30 -22.67 5.90
N LEU A 149 -3.06 -23.70 5.53
CA LEU A 149 -2.82 -25.09 5.97
C LEU A 149 -1.43 -25.57 5.55
N LYS A 150 -1.09 -25.45 4.26
CA LYS A 150 0.25 -25.81 3.76
C LYS A 150 1.38 -25.05 4.46
N MET A 151 1.15 -23.79 4.79
CA MET A 151 2.12 -23.00 5.56
C MET A 151 2.33 -23.53 6.97
N LYS A 152 1.23 -23.86 7.68
CA LYS A 152 1.28 -24.46 9.02
C LYS A 152 2.00 -25.81 9.01
N GLU A 153 1.70 -26.67 8.05
CA GLU A 153 2.37 -27.96 7.85
C GLU A 153 3.87 -27.81 7.62
N SER A 154 4.26 -26.77 6.88
CA SER A 154 5.67 -26.45 6.60
C SER A 154 6.38 -25.74 7.76
N GLY A 155 5.74 -25.54 8.91
CA GLY A 155 6.28 -24.78 10.05
C GLY A 155 6.47 -23.29 9.77
N LEU A 156 5.85 -22.76 8.72
CA LEU A 156 5.93 -21.36 8.33
C LEU A 156 4.80 -20.57 8.99
N SER A 157 5.14 -19.79 10.02
CA SER A 157 4.17 -18.94 10.71
C SER A 157 3.62 -17.82 9.79
N MET A 158 4.47 -17.11 9.05
CA MET A 158 4.09 -15.96 8.20
C MET A 158 5.07 -15.79 7.03
N ARG A 159 4.57 -15.60 5.79
CA ARG A 159 5.43 -15.25 4.65
C ARG A 159 5.91 -13.81 4.75
N GLN A 160 7.16 -13.55 4.38
CA GLN A 160 7.74 -12.20 4.33
C GLN A 160 6.99 -11.22 3.38
N CYS A 161 6.14 -11.75 2.50
CA CYS A 161 5.32 -10.96 1.57
C CYS A 161 3.99 -10.49 2.19
N PHE A 162 3.58 -11.04 3.33
CA PHE A 162 2.49 -10.49 4.12
C PHE A 162 3.10 -9.37 4.95
N GLY A 163 2.74 -8.11 4.66
CA GLY A 163 3.37 -6.90 5.17
C GLY A 163 3.81 -6.98 6.65
N PHE A 164 5.05 -6.57 6.88
CA PHE A 164 5.64 -6.47 8.22
C PHE A 164 4.95 -5.40 9.07
#